data_AF-X1NGK1-F1
#
_entry.id   AF-X1NGK1-F1
#
_cell.length_a   1.000
_cell.length_b   1.000
_cell.length_c   1.000
_cell.angle_alpha   90.00
_cell.angle_beta   90.00
_cell.angle_gamma   90.00
#
_symmetry.space_group_name_H-M   'P 1'
#
loop_
_entity.id
_entity.type
_entity.pdbx_description
1 polymer ?
#
loop_
_entity_poly.entity_id
_entity_poly.type
_entity_poly.pdbx_seq_one_letter_code
_entity_poly.pdbx_strand_id
1 'polypeptide(L)' 'MVKVKLTLHSSQLTKEELQHLIQSIRDCEQIRFPDKELSIWIEVPELTRSECAEILTSIKPPYKYGPTTTGLISG' A
#
# COMPACT_ATOMS: atom_id res chain seq x y z
N MET A 1 19.10 -4.74 -14.61
CA MET A 1 18.04 -4.78 -13.58
C MET A 1 16.72 -5.06 -14.25
N VAL A 2 15.93 -6.00 -13.74
CA VAL A 2 14.58 -6.26 -14.25
C VAL A 2 13.63 -5.32 -13.51
N LYS A 3 12.87 -4.54 -14.28
CA LYS A 3 11.79 -3.70 -13.73
C LYS A 3 10.50 -4.52 -13.77
N VAL A 4 9.93 -4.80 -12.61
CA VAL A 4 8.66 -5.51 -12.47
C VAL A 4 7.60 -4.50 -12.05
N LYS A 5 6.46 -4.47 -12.76
CA LYS A 5 5.27 -3.70 -12.37
C LYS A 5 4.13 -4.70 -12.12
N LEU A 6 3.58 -4.70 -10.92
CA LEU A 6 2.38 -5.45 -10.56
C LEU A 6 1.21 -4.48 -10.43
N THR A 7 0.04 -4.86 -10.93
CA THR A 7 -1.18 -4.07 -10.79
C THR A 7 -2.32 -5.01 -10.42
N LEU A 8 -3.00 -4.71 -9.31
CA LEU A 8 -4.15 -5.43 -8.81
C LEU A 8 -5.36 -4.51 -8.93
N HIS A 9 -6.45 -5.02 -9.50
CA HIS A 9 -7.72 -4.32 -9.57
C HIS A 9 -8.77 -5.14 -8.82
N SER A 10 -9.56 -4.47 -7.98
CA SER A 10 -10.74 -5.06 -7.36
C SER A 10 -11.80 -3.99 -7.22
N SER A 11 -13.05 -4.35 -7.52
CA SER A 11 -14.24 -3.54 -7.27
C SER A 11 -15.01 -4.02 -6.04
N GLN A 12 -14.45 -4.96 -5.28
CA GLN A 12 -15.15 -5.69 -4.21
C GLN A 12 -14.43 -5.61 -2.86
N LEU A 13 -13.15 -5.22 -2.84
CA LEU A 13 -12.41 -5.12 -1.58
C LEU A 13 -12.98 -3.96 -0.76
N THR A 14 -13.34 -4.29 0.48
CA THR A 14 -13.61 -3.30 1.51
C THR A 14 -12.32 -2.66 2.00
N LYS A 15 -12.44 -1.57 2.77
CA LYS A 15 -11.32 -0.89 3.43
C LYS A 15 -10.48 -1.86 4.30
N GLU A 16 -11.15 -2.73 5.05
CA GLU A 16 -10.52 -3.70 5.95
C GLU A 16 -9.78 -4.80 5.17
N GLU A 17 -10.40 -5.33 4.11
CA GLU A 17 -9.74 -6.34 3.27
C GLU A 17 -8.56 -5.75 2.49
N LEU A 18 -8.65 -4.49 2.06
CA LEU A 18 -7.51 -3.78 1.49
C LEU A 18 -6.36 -3.66 2.50
N GLN A 19 -6.65 -3.32 3.75
CA GLN A 19 -5.64 -3.29 4.82
C GLN A 19 -5.00 -4.68 5.01
N HIS A 20 -5.80 -5.74 5.06
CA HIS A 20 -5.30 -7.12 5.16
C HIS A 20 -4.44 -7.53 3.96
N LEU A 21 -4.82 -7.12 2.75
CA LEU A 21 -4.03 -7.36 1.55
C LEU A 21 -2.67 -6.68 1.63
N ILE A 22 -2.62 -5.40 2.02
CA ILE A 22 -1.37 -4.65 2.14
C ILE A 22 -0.47 -5.27 3.22
N GLN A 23 -1.06 -5.69 4.35
CA GLN A 23 -0.34 -6.37 5.41
C GLN A 23 0.25 -7.70 4.92
N SER A 24 -0.52 -8.48 4.17
CA SER A 24 -0.06 -9.75 3.59
C SER A 24 1.10 -9.56 2.61
N ILE A 25 1.06 -8.49 1.80
CA ILE A 25 2.18 -8.14 0.93
C ILE A 25 3.39 -7.82 1.81
N ARG A 26 3.24 -6.97 2.83
CA ARG A 26 4.33 -6.58 3.72
C ARG A 26 4.99 -7.79 4.40
N ASP A 27 4.20 -8.73 4.90
CA ASP A 27 4.69 -9.96 5.52
C ASP A 27 5.50 -10.80 4.53
N CYS A 28 5.02 -10.91 3.28
CA CYS A 28 5.73 -11.60 2.21
C CYS A 28 7.09 -10.92 1.91
N GLU A 29 7.13 -9.59 1.85
CA GLU A 29 8.37 -8.83 1.65
C GLU A 29 9.41 -9.16 2.74
N GLN A 30 8.98 -9.12 4.01
CA GLN A 30 9.88 -9.37 5.15
C GLN A 30 10.42 -10.81 5.15
N ILE A 31 9.61 -11.79 4.76
CA ILE A 31 10.01 -13.20 4.75
C ILE A 31 10.88 -13.55 3.55
N ARG A 32 10.50 -13.08 2.35
CA ARG A 32 11.11 -13.52 1.09
C ARG A 32 12.21 -12.60 0.58
N PHE A 33 12.13 -11.33 0.92
CA PHE A 33 13.00 -10.29 0.37
C PHE A 33 13.51 -9.33 1.46
N PRO A 34 14.07 -9.83 2.58
CA PRO A 34 14.44 -9.00 3.74
C PRO A 34 15.45 -7.89 3.39
N ASP A 35 16.32 -8.13 2.40
CA ASP A 35 17.38 -7.20 1.98
C ASP A 35 16.99 -6.37 0.73
N LYS A 36 15.72 -6.40 0.31
CA LYS A 36 15.25 -5.68 -0.88
C LYS A 36 14.36 -4.52 -0.48
N GLU A 37 14.56 -3.41 -1.16
CA GLU A 37 13.64 -2.28 -1.10
C GLU A 37 12.56 -2.45 -2.17
N LEU A 38 11.32 -2.59 -1.73
CA LEU A 38 10.15 -2.71 -2.58
C LEU A 38 9.26 -1.49 -2.37
N SER A 39 8.79 -0.92 -3.48
CA SER A 39 7.85 0.20 -3.48
C SER A 39 6.50 -0.29 -4.00
N ILE A 40 5.46 -0.11 -3.20
CA ILE A 40 4.08 -0.44 -3.58
C ILE A 40 3.34 0.86 -3.88
N TRP A 41 2.68 0.89 -5.04
CA TRP A 41 1.77 1.96 -5.42
C TRP A 41 0.34 1.42 -5.41
N ILE A 42 -0.55 2.10 -4.68
CA ILE A 42 -1.95 1.69 -4.53
C ILE A 42 -2.82 2.92 -4.79
N GLU A 43 -3.77 2.77 -5.72
CA GLU A 43 -4.74 3.80 -6.06
C GLU A 43 -6.11 3.34 -5.57
N VAL A 44 -6.73 4.12 -4.69
CA VAL A 44 -8.07 3.86 -4.17
C VAL A 44 -8.86 5.17 -4.21
N PRO A 45 -9.44 5.52 -5.36
CA PRO A 45 -10.10 6.83 -5.54
C PRO A 45 -11.30 7.03 -4.62
N GLU A 46 -11.88 5.95 -4.07
CA GLU A 46 -13.01 5.97 -3.16
C GLU A 46 -12.63 6.33 -1.72
N LEU A 47 -11.34 6.24 -1.35
CA LEU A 47 -10.88 6.54 0.00
C LEU A 47 -10.35 7.96 0.12
N THR A 48 -10.67 8.60 1.24
CA THR A 48 -10.11 9.91 1.58
C THR A 48 -8.63 9.79 1.96
N ARG A 49 -7.91 10.93 1.91
CA ARG A 49 -6.51 11.00 2.34
C ARG A 49 -6.30 10.50 3.78
N SER A 50 -7.22 10.81 4.69
CA SER A 50 -7.18 10.36 6.09
C SER A 50 -7.33 8.85 6.20
N GLU A 51 -8.28 8.26 5.47
CA GLU A 51 -8.47 6.80 5.49
C GLU A 51 -7.28 6.06 4.90
N CYS A 52 -6.69 6.58 3.82
CA CYS A 52 -5.44 6.05 3.28
C CYS A 52 -4.30 6.14 4.32
N ALA A 53 -4.18 7.24 5.05
CA ALA A 53 -3.19 7.39 6.10
C ALA A 53 -3.42 6.40 7.27
N GLU A 54 -4.67 6.18 7.69
CA GLU A 54 -5.04 5.19 8.70
C GLU A 54 -4.61 3.77 8.30
N ILE A 55 -4.94 3.35 7.07
CA ILE A 55 -4.52 2.04 6.55
C ILE A 55 -3.00 1.93 6.60
N LEU A 56 -2.30 2.92 6.05
CA LEU A 56 -0.84 2.85 5.90
C LEU A 56 -0.10 2.90 7.24
N THR A 57 -0.62 3.64 8.23
CA THR A 57 -0.04 3.69 9.60
C THR A 57 -0.29 2.41 10.39
N SER A 58 -1.33 1.64 10.02
CA SER A 58 -1.65 0.36 10.66
C SER A 58 -0.72 -0.79 10.25
N ILE A 59 -0.10 -0.72 9.06
CA ILE A 59 0.74 -1.80 8.50
C ILE A 59 2.03 -1.99 9.31
N LYS A 60 2.41 -3.25 9.56
CA LYS A 60 3.60 -3.63 10.34
C LYS A 60 4.50 -4.62 9.58
N PRO A 61 5.84 -4.54 9.71
CA PRO A 61 6.58 -3.38 10.20
C PRO A 61 6.35 -2.18 9.25
N PRO A 62 6.40 -0.93 9.76
CA PRO A 62 6.16 0.25 8.95
C PRO A 62 7.16 0.33 7.77
N TYR A 63 6.74 0.95 6.68
CA TYR A 63 7.63 1.28 5.56
C TYR A 63 8.60 2.39 5.99
N LYS A 64 9.89 2.25 5.62
CA LYS A 64 10.96 3.18 6.00
C LYS A 64 10.75 4.58 5.41
N TYR A 65 10.36 4.63 4.14
CA TYR A 65 9.88 5.84 3.50
C TYR A 65 8.36 5.80 3.62
N GLY A 66 7.84 6.63 4.53
CA GLY A 66 6.44 6.58 4.93
C GLY A 66 5.48 6.81 3.77
N PRO A 67 4.17 6.56 3.99
CA PRO A 67 3.17 6.69 2.96
C PRO A 67 3.13 8.10 2.37
N THR A 68 3.39 8.22 1.07
CA THR A 68 3.19 9.46 0.33
C THR A 68 1.77 9.44 -0.23
N THR A 69 0.88 10.21 0.38
CA THR A 69 -0.47 10.41 -0.15
C THR A 69 -0.43 11.52 -1.20
N THR A 70 -0.58 11.16 -2.47
CA THR A 70 -0.74 12.12 -3.58
C THR A 70 -2.22 12.36 -3.84
N GLY A 71 -2.75 13.50 -3.43
CA GLY A 71 -4.13 13.92 -3.74
C GLY A 71 -4.14 15.09 -4.72
N LEU A 72 -5.09 15.10 -5.67
CA LEU A 72 -5.41 16.26 -6.50
C LEU A 72 -6.00 17.36 -5.62
N ILE A 73 -5.47 18.57 -5.75
CA ILE A 73 -6.01 19.78 -5.12
C ILE A 73 -7.24 20.19 -5.95
N SER A 74 -8.43 19.76 -5.55
CA SER A 74 -9.66 20.43 -5.96
C SER A 74 -9.88 21.60 -5.00
N GLY A 75 -9.33 22.75 -5.38
CA GLY A 75 -9.74 24.07 -4.87
C GLY A 75 -10.99 24.57 -5.57
#